data_AF-A0A0R1TPX0-F1
#
_entry.id   AF-A0A0R1TPX0-F1
#
_cell.length_a   1.000
_cell.length_b   1.000
_cell.length_c   1.000
_cell.angle_alpha   90.00
_cell.angle_beta   90.00
_cell.angle_gamma   90.00
#
_symmetry.space_group_name_H-M   'P 1'
#
loop_
_entity.id
_entity.type
_entity.pdbx_description
1 polymer ?
#
loop_
_entity_poly.entity_id
_entity_poly.type
_entity_poly.pdbx_seq_one_letter_code
_entity_poly.pdbx_strand_id
1 'polypeptide(L)'
;MEAMFGKKKQKLRRAYNELLLQDIDNAKLGWDHARQTKAAVYDVDEELIAEVALAKARYEFLYREAKLRKVKGHIQASVLDY
;
A
#
# COMPACT_ATOMS: atom_id res chain seq x y z
N MET A 1 -18.70 -20.82 26.67
CA MET A 1 -18.32 -19.41 26.39
C MET A 1 -17.15 -19.26 25.40
N GLU A 2 -16.46 -20.32 24.97
CA GLU A 2 -15.22 -20.22 24.17
C GLU A 2 -15.39 -19.80 22.69
N ALA A 3 -16.53 -20.12 22.06
CA ALA A 3 -16.76 -19.83 20.63
C ALA A 3 -16.84 -18.33 20.27
N MET A 4 -17.09 -17.45 21.26
CA MET A 4 -17.23 -16.00 21.02
C MET A 4 -15.88 -15.30 20.78
N PHE A 5 -14.80 -15.76 21.41
CA PHE A 5 -13.48 -15.14 21.33
C PHE A 5 -12.83 -15.33 19.95
N GLY A 6 -12.95 -16.53 19.36
CA GLY A 6 -12.42 -16.82 18.02
C GLY A 6 -13.07 -15.99 16.92
N LYS A 7 -14.39 -15.75 17.02
CA LYS A 7 -15.15 -14.91 16.06
C LYS A 7 -14.71 -13.45 16.10
N LYS A 8 -14.49 -12.89 17.30
CA LYS A 8 -13.97 -11.51 17.46
C LYS A 8 -12.57 -11.37 16.85
N LYS A 9 -11.68 -12.33 17.08
CA LYS A 9 -10.32 -12.36 16.50
C LYS A 9 -10.34 -12.44 14.97
N GLN A 10 -11.25 -13.24 14.39
CA GLN A 10 -11.40 -13.32 12.93
C GLN A 10 -11.92 -12.00 12.34
N LYS A 11 -12.91 -11.37 12.99
CA LYS A 11 -13.43 -10.06 12.58
C LYS A 11 -12.34 -8.99 12.61
N LEU A 12 -11.56 -8.94 13.68
CA LEU A 12 -10.47 -7.97 13.82
C LEU A 12 -9.40 -8.14 12.72
N ARG A 13 -9.00 -9.38 12.44
CA ARG A 13 -8.05 -9.69 11.36
C ARG A 13 -8.57 -9.28 9.98
N ARG A 14 -9.87 -9.45 9.71
CA ARG A 14 -10.48 -9.00 8.46
C ARG A 14 -10.42 -7.48 8.33
N ALA A 15 -10.81 -6.76 9.38
CA ALA A 15 -10.73 -5.30 9.40
C ALA A 15 -9.30 -4.78 9.18
N TYR A 16 -8.30 -5.38 9.85
CA TYR A 16 -6.90 -5.03 9.62
C TYR A 16 -6.42 -5.32 8.20
N ASN A 17 -6.88 -6.41 7.59
CA ASN A 17 -6.54 -6.75 6.21
C ASN A 17 -7.15 -5.74 5.23
N GLU A 18 -8.39 -5.31 5.46
CA GLU A 18 -9.05 -4.26 4.67
C GLU A 18 -8.29 -2.93 4.76
N LEU A 19 -7.88 -2.53 5.97
CA LEU A 19 -7.04 -1.34 6.17
C LEU A 19 -5.69 -1.46 5.45
N LEU A 20 -5.04 -2.62 5.53
CA LEU A 20 -3.77 -2.86 4.83
C LEU A 20 -3.92 -2.73 3.31
N LEU A 21 -5.03 -3.22 2.74
CA LEU A 21 -5.30 -3.07 1.30
C LEU A 21 -5.50 -1.58 0.93
N GLN A 22 -6.24 -0.84 1.74
CA GLN A 22 -6.44 0.60 1.54
C GLN A 22 -5.10 1.38 1.65
N ASP A 23 -4.24 1.01 2.60
CA ASP A 23 -2.91 1.61 2.74
C ASP A 23 -2.01 1.31 1.54
N ILE A 24 -2.11 0.11 0.95
CA ILE A 24 -1.40 -0.25 -0.29
C ILE A 24 -1.87 0.61 -1.45
N ASP A 25 -3.20 0.77 -1.62
CA ASP A 25 -3.76 1.60 -2.68
C ASP A 25 -3.24 3.04 -2.57
N ASN A 26 -3.34 3.63 -1.37
CA ASN A 26 -2.87 4.98 -1.09
C ASN A 26 -1.36 5.14 -1.34
N ALA A 27 -0.55 4.15 -0.90
CA ALA A 27 0.89 4.19 -1.10
C ALA A 27 1.27 4.11 -2.59
N LYS A 28 0.56 3.31 -3.39
CA LYS A 28 0.78 3.27 -4.84
C LYS A 28 0.41 4.57 -5.51
N LEU A 29 -0.77 5.13 -5.20
CA LEU A 29 -1.20 6.42 -5.74
C LEU A 29 -0.17 7.51 -5.41
N GLY A 30 0.34 7.52 -4.18
CA GLY A 30 1.40 8.45 -3.78
C GLY A 30 2.70 8.24 -4.55
N TRP A 31 3.11 6.99 -4.78
CA TRP A 31 4.29 6.70 -5.59
C TRP A 31 4.10 7.10 -7.07
N ASP A 32 2.95 6.81 -7.66
CA ASP A 32 2.64 7.20 -9.03
C ASP A 32 2.66 8.71 -9.19
N HIS A 33 2.06 9.45 -8.26
CA HIS A 33 2.07 10.90 -8.25
C HIS A 33 3.49 11.48 -8.12
N ALA A 34 4.31 10.93 -7.20
CA ALA A 34 5.71 11.36 -7.05
C ALA A 34 6.51 11.09 -8.34
N ARG A 35 6.28 9.93 -8.98
CA ARG A 35 6.92 9.57 -10.25
C ARG A 35 6.51 10.50 -11.39
N GLN A 36 5.22 10.85 -11.48
CA GLN A 36 4.70 11.80 -12.45
C GLN A 36 5.26 13.21 -12.23
N THR A 37 5.34 13.64 -10.96
CA THR A 37 5.95 14.92 -10.58
C THR A 37 7.40 14.99 -11.04
N LYS A 38 8.21 13.98 -10.70
CA LYS A 38 9.59 13.88 -11.17
C LYS A 38 9.73 13.91 -12.70
N ALA A 39 8.79 13.27 -13.42
CA ALA A 39 8.80 13.27 -14.88
C ALA A 39 8.41 14.62 -15.51
N ALA A 40 7.65 15.45 -14.79
CA ALA A 40 7.21 16.76 -15.25
C ALA A 40 8.19 17.91 -14.93
N VAL A 41 9.12 17.69 -14.00
CA VAL A 41 10.12 18.68 -13.59
C VAL A 41 11.32 18.64 -14.53
N TYR A 42 11.74 19.83 -15.01
CA TYR A 42 12.88 19.96 -15.93
C TYR A 42 14.24 19.77 -15.23
N ASP A 43 14.39 20.27 -14.01
CA ASP A 43 15.62 20.14 -13.21
C ASP A 43 15.31 19.36 -11.93
N VAL A 44 15.67 18.07 -11.93
CA VAL A 44 15.38 17.15 -10.83
C VAL A 44 16.51 17.24 -9.80
N ASP A 45 16.17 17.65 -8.58
CA ASP A 45 17.09 17.66 -7.45
C ASP A 45 17.14 16.31 -6.70
N GLU A 46 18.11 16.19 -5.78
CA GLU A 46 18.29 14.98 -4.97
C GLU A 46 17.14 14.73 -4.00
N GLU A 47 16.46 15.78 -3.54
CA GLU A 47 15.33 15.70 -2.63
C GLU A 47 14.15 14.99 -3.31
N LEU A 48 13.78 15.42 -4.51
CA LEU A 48 12.72 14.81 -5.31
C LEU A 48 13.05 13.35 -5.67
N ILE A 49 14.33 13.03 -5.92
CA ILE A 49 14.75 11.64 -6.12
C ILE A 49 14.52 10.81 -4.85
N ALA A 50 14.91 11.33 -3.69
CA ALA A 50 14.74 10.67 -2.41
C ALA A 50 13.25 10.48 -2.06
N GLU A 51 12.40 11.46 -2.33
CA GLU A 51 10.95 11.37 -2.12
C GLU A 51 10.32 10.26 -2.96
N VAL A 52 10.66 10.17 -4.25
CA VAL A 52 10.18 9.10 -5.13
C VAL A 52 10.65 7.73 -4.63
N ALA A 53 11.91 7.62 -4.20
CA ALA A 53 12.46 6.39 -3.66
C ALA A 53 11.76 5.97 -2.35
N LEU A 54 11.48 6.93 -1.46
CA LEU A 54 10.76 6.71 -0.22
C LEU A 54 9.31 6.24 -0.47
N ALA A 55 8.60 6.91 -1.39
CA ALA A 55 7.24 6.54 -1.75
C ALA A 55 7.18 5.11 -2.32
N LYS A 56 8.14 4.75 -3.19
CA LYS A 56 8.29 3.39 -3.71
C LYS A 56 8.54 2.37 -2.60
N ALA A 57 9.50 2.65 -1.70
CA ALA A 57 9.84 1.75 -0.59
C ALA A 57 8.63 1.49 0.32
N ARG A 58 7.81 2.52 0.59
CA ARG A 58 6.58 2.40 1.38
C ARG A 58 5.57 1.46 0.70
N TYR A 59 5.31 1.65 -0.59
CA TYR A 59 4.42 0.76 -1.35
C TYR A 59 4.92 -0.69 -1.33
N GLU A 60 6.20 -0.93 -1.64
CA GLU A 60 6.77 -2.27 -1.68
C GLU A 60 6.72 -2.97 -0.31
N PHE A 61 6.97 -2.24 0.77
CA PHE A 61 6.89 -2.78 2.13
C PHE A 61 5.48 -3.29 2.45
N LEU A 62 4.46 -2.47 2.20
CA LEU A 62 3.07 -2.85 2.47
C LEU A 62 2.61 -4.01 1.58
N TYR A 63 3.00 -4.00 0.30
CA TYR A 63 2.69 -5.08 -0.63
C TYR A 63 3.32 -6.42 -0.21
N ARG A 64 4.58 -6.39 0.26
CA ARG A 64 5.25 -7.58 0.83
C ARG A 64 4.51 -8.08 2.06
N GLU A 65 4.07 -7.20 2.94
CA GLU A 65 3.32 -7.57 4.15
C GLU A 65 1.98 -8.24 3.81
N ALA A 66 1.24 -7.72 2.83
CA ALA A 66 0.00 -8.35 2.37
C ALA A 66 0.24 -9.75 1.79
N LYS A 67 1.35 -9.93 1.05
CA LYS A 67 1.75 -11.24 0.51
C LYS A 67 2.10 -12.23 1.63
N LEU A 68 2.88 -11.80 2.63
CA LEU A 68 3.26 -12.63 3.79
C LEU A 68 2.02 -13.08 4.59
N ARG A 69 1.06 -12.16 4.79
CA ARG A 69 -0.21 -12.43 5.49
C ARG A 69 -1.24 -13.19 4.65
N LYS A 70 -0.97 -13.43 3.37
CA LYS A 70 -1.90 -14.03 2.39
C LYS A 70 -3.25 -13.29 2.39
N VAL A 71 -3.20 -11.96 2.45
CA VAL A 71 -4.41 -11.14 2.42
C VAL A 71 -5.16 -11.39 1.12
N LYS A 72 -6.46 -11.62 1.23
CA LYS A 72 -7.38 -11.72 0.09
C LYS A 72 -8.29 -10.50 0.13
N GLY A 73 -8.51 -9.88 -1.02
CA GLY A 73 -9.37 -8.72 -1.17
C GLY A 73 -9.04 -7.97 -2.46
N HIS A 74 -9.70 -6.84 -2.64
CA HIS A 74 -9.51 -6.01 -3.81
C HIS A 74 -8.46 -4.94 -3.52
N ILE A 75 -7.52 -4.80 -4.45
CA ILE A 75 -6.69 -3.62 -4.65
C ILE A 75 -7.35 -2.86 -5.81
N GLN A 76 -7.40 -1.54 -5.77
CA GLN A 76 -8.05 -0.75 -6.83
C GLN A 76 -7.43 -1.06 -8.20
N ALA A 77 -8.24 -1.17 -9.25
CA ALA A 77 -7.73 -1.51 -10.58
C ALA A 77 -6.74 -0.47 -11.12
N SER A 78 -6.95 0.81 -10.78
CA SER A 78 -6.04 1.93 -11.12
C SER A 78 -4.62 1.79 -10.56
N VAL A 79 -4.43 0.93 -9.55
CA VAL A 79 -3.14 0.63 -8.92
C VAL A 79 -2.41 -0.49 -9.68
N LEU A 80 -3.13 -1.32 -10.44
CA LEU A 80 -2.61 -2.51 -11.15
C LEU A 80 -2.09 -2.22 -12.56
N ASP A 81 -2.36 -1.05 -13.13
CA ASP A 81 -1.83 -0.67 -14.45
C ASP A 81 -0.31 -0.44 -14.38
N TYR A 82 0.43 -1.23 -15.16
CA TYR A 82 1.89 -1.33 -15.23
C TYR A 82 2.44 -0.70 -16.51
#